data_AF-A0A2T0K423-F1
#
_entry.id   AF-A0A2T0K423-F1
#
_cell.length_a   1.000
_cell.length_b   1.000
_cell.length_c   1.000
_cell.angle_alpha   90.00
_cell.angle_beta   90.00
_cell.angle_gamma   90.00
#
_symmetry.space_group_name_H-M   'P 1'
#
loop_
_entity.id
_entity.type
_entity.pdbx_description
1 polymer ?
#
loop_
_entity_poly.entity_id
_entity_poly.type
_entity_poly.pdbx_seq_one_letter_code
_entity_poly.pdbx_strand_id
1 'polypeptide(L)'
;MEPLLDVDVAGLNAAGAEVRAAGADLGAATAAADGRLAPAGHSGSAAATAARAAATGWMSELRRLTTDLNDFGATLTAAARQITVTDRAGADDLRQVPR
;
A
#
# COMPACT_ATOMS: atom_id res chain seq x y z
N MET A 1 -6.25 11.11 33.60
CA MET A 1 -4.97 11.01 32.88
C MET A 1 -5.05 9.71 32.09
N GLU A 2 -5.50 9.80 30.84
CA GLU A 2 -5.53 8.60 29.98
C GLU A 2 -4.09 8.13 29.75
N PRO A 3 -3.84 6.81 29.73
CA PRO A 3 -2.53 6.31 29.40
C PRO A 3 -2.18 6.76 27.97
N LEU A 4 -1.04 7.44 27.80
CA LEU A 4 -0.43 7.52 26.48
C LEU A 4 -0.20 6.08 26.02
N LEU A 5 -0.95 5.65 25.02
CA LEU A 5 -0.68 4.42 24.32
C LEU A 5 0.75 4.53 23.77
N ASP A 6 1.65 3.67 24.25
CA ASP A 6 2.97 3.51 23.66
C ASP A 6 2.76 2.94 22.25
N VAL A 7 2.77 3.81 21.24
CA VAL A 7 2.56 3.38 19.86
C VAL A 7 3.89 2.89 19.32
N ASP A 8 3.89 1.64 18.82
CA ASP A 8 5.07 1.06 18.17
C ASP A 8 5.35 1.74 16.82
N VAL A 9 6.04 2.88 16.88
CA VAL A 9 6.49 3.66 15.72
C VAL A 9 7.44 2.85 14.83
N ALA A 10 8.26 1.97 15.42
CA ALA A 10 9.16 1.11 14.67
C ALA A 10 8.37 0.07 13.87
N GLY A 11 7.39 -0.58 14.51
CA GLY A 11 6.46 -1.51 13.88
C GLY A 11 5.65 -0.88 12.76
N LEU A 12 5.13 0.34 12.94
CA LEU A 12 4.42 1.07 11.87
C LEU A 12 5.31 1.37 10.65
N ASN A 13 6.57 1.75 10.88
CA ASN A 13 7.52 1.97 9.79
C ASN A 13 7.89 0.67 9.07
N ALA A 14 8.12 -0.41 9.82
CA ALA A 14 8.40 -1.73 9.27
C ALA A 14 7.23 -2.25 8.43
N ALA A 15 6.01 -2.24 8.98
CA ALA A 15 4.80 -2.61 8.26
C ALA A 15 4.59 -1.76 7.01
N GLY A 16 4.80 -0.43 7.10
CA GLY A 16 4.70 0.45 5.94
C GLY A 16 5.73 0.12 4.84
N ALA A 17 6.94 -0.30 5.21
CA ALA A 17 7.95 -0.74 4.26
C ALA A 17 7.61 -2.09 3.62
N GLU A 18 7.16 -3.06 4.41
CA GLU A 18 6.75 -4.39 3.93
C GLU A 18 5.57 -4.33 2.98
N VAL A 19 4.55 -3.52 3.29
CA VAL A 19 3.39 -3.31 2.41
C VAL A 19 3.81 -2.72 1.07
N ARG A 20 4.71 -1.71 1.06
CA ARG A 20 5.23 -1.14 -0.18
C ARG A 20 6.05 -2.16 -0.98
N ALA A 21 6.85 -2.99 -0.32
CA ALA A 21 7.59 -4.06 -0.97
C ALA A 21 6.64 -5.06 -1.64
N ALA A 22 5.58 -5.48 -0.95
CA ALA A 22 4.55 -6.33 -1.50
C ALA A 22 3.82 -5.67 -2.70
N GLY A 23 3.56 -4.36 -2.62
CA GLY A 23 3.03 -3.58 -3.75
C GLY A 23 3.98 -3.59 -4.96
N ALA A 24 5.28 -3.43 -4.74
CA ALA A 24 6.28 -3.49 -5.80
C ALA A 24 6.37 -4.88 -6.45
N ASP A 25 6.37 -5.95 -5.64
CA ASP A 25 6.37 -7.33 -6.13
C ASP A 25 5.11 -7.64 -6.94
N LEU A 26 3.94 -7.19 -6.48
CA LEU A 26 2.69 -7.30 -7.23
C LEU A 26 2.73 -6.54 -8.55
N GLY A 27 3.29 -5.33 -8.55
CA GLY A 27 3.46 -4.53 -9.76
C GLY A 27 4.36 -5.22 -10.78
N ALA A 28 5.47 -5.80 -10.33
CA ALA A 28 6.39 -6.56 -11.18
C ALA A 28 5.73 -7.82 -11.76
N ALA A 29 5.01 -8.59 -10.94
CA ALA A 29 4.26 -9.76 -11.37
C ALA A 29 3.16 -9.40 -12.39
N THR A 30 2.45 -8.30 -12.16
CA THR A 30 1.40 -7.79 -13.07
C THR A 30 2.00 -7.39 -14.42
N ALA A 31 3.14 -6.70 -14.43
CA ALA A 31 3.84 -6.33 -15.66
C ALA A 31 4.33 -7.57 -16.43
N ALA A 32 4.82 -8.59 -15.72
CA ALA A 32 5.27 -9.85 -16.33
C ALA A 32 4.11 -10.69 -16.93
N ALA A 33 2.90 -10.54 -16.39
CA ALA A 33 1.70 -11.22 -16.87
C ALA A 33 0.97 -10.48 -18.01
N ASP A 34 1.33 -9.22 -18.27
CA ASP A 34 0.69 -8.39 -19.30
C ASP A 34 0.76 -9.07 -20.68
N GLY A 35 -0.36 -9.08 -21.39
CA GLY A 35 -0.49 -9.72 -22.69
C GLY A 35 -0.48 -11.27 -22.70
N ARG A 36 -0.27 -11.92 -21.55
CA ARG A 36 -0.19 -13.40 -21.45
C ARG A 36 -1.45 -14.05 -20.84
N LEU A 37 -2.33 -13.25 -20.25
CA LEU A 37 -3.50 -13.71 -19.52
C LEU A 37 -4.63 -14.22 -20.41
N ALA A 38 -4.70 -13.79 -21.67
CA ALA A 38 -5.74 -14.21 -22.60
C ALA A 38 -5.13 -14.80 -23.87
N PRO A 39 -5.81 -15.80 -24.48
CA PRO A 39 -5.40 -16.33 -25.76
C PRO A 39 -5.46 -15.25 -26.85
N ALA A 40 -4.65 -15.45 -27.90
CA ALA A 40 -4.75 -14.66 -29.11
C ALA A 40 -6.18 -14.70 -29.66
N GLY A 41 -6.65 -13.56 -30.17
CA GLY A 41 -8.04 -13.40 -30.57
C GLY A 41 -8.39 -14.28 -31.75
N HIS A 42 -9.57 -14.88 -31.67
CA HIS A 42 -10.19 -15.51 -32.81
C HIS A 42 -11.45 -14.75 -33.17
N SER A 43 -11.48 -14.26 -34.42
CA SER A 43 -12.65 -13.60 -35.01
C SER A 43 -13.88 -14.49 -34.88
N GLY A 44 -14.98 -13.95 -34.36
CA GLY A 44 -16.23 -14.70 -34.16
C GLY A 44 -16.29 -15.59 -32.90
N SER A 45 -15.19 -15.72 -32.14
CA SER A 45 -15.21 -16.48 -30.88
C SER A 45 -15.67 -15.62 -29.70
N ALA A 46 -16.89 -15.84 -29.25
CA ALA A 46 -17.41 -15.20 -28.03
C ALA A 46 -16.56 -15.55 -26.79
N ALA A 47 -16.05 -16.78 -26.70
CA ALA A 47 -15.17 -17.20 -25.61
C ALA A 47 -13.83 -16.45 -25.61
N ALA A 48 -13.24 -16.21 -26.78
CA ALA A 48 -12.00 -15.42 -26.88
C ALA A 48 -12.22 -13.96 -26.47
N THR A 49 -13.36 -13.37 -26.87
CA THR A 49 -13.76 -12.02 -26.45
C THR A 49 -13.95 -11.93 -24.95
N ALA A 50 -14.68 -12.88 -24.35
CA ALA A 50 -14.90 -12.94 -22.91
C ALA A 50 -13.59 -13.10 -22.12
N ALA A 51 -12.69 -13.97 -22.56
CA ALA A 51 -11.39 -14.18 -21.93
C ALA A 51 -10.53 -12.90 -21.93
N ARG A 52 -10.55 -12.13 -23.02
CA ARG A 52 -9.84 -10.84 -23.10
C ARG A 52 -10.44 -9.77 -22.20
N ALA A 53 -11.76 -9.68 -22.16
CA ALA A 53 -12.44 -8.75 -21.26
C ALA A 53 -12.11 -9.06 -19.79
N ALA A 54 -12.12 -10.34 -19.42
CA ALA A 54 -11.73 -10.81 -18.10
C ALA A 54 -10.25 -10.49 -17.79
N ALA A 55 -9.34 -10.72 -18.74
CA ALA A 55 -7.92 -10.40 -18.58
C ALA A 55 -7.69 -8.89 -18.37
N THR A 56 -8.36 -8.04 -19.15
CA THR A 56 -8.29 -6.58 -18.97
C THR A 56 -8.83 -6.15 -17.61
N GLY A 57 -9.98 -6.69 -17.19
CA GLY A 57 -10.56 -6.39 -15.89
C GLY A 57 -9.65 -6.82 -14.74
N TRP A 58 -9.12 -8.03 -14.81
CA TRP A 58 -8.18 -8.57 -13.83
C TRP A 58 -6.91 -7.70 -13.72
N MET A 59 -6.30 -7.32 -14.85
CA MET A 59 -5.14 -6.44 -14.84
C MET A 59 -5.43 -5.06 -14.26
N SER A 60 -6.63 -4.53 -14.51
CA SER A 60 -7.07 -3.25 -13.92
C SER A 60 -7.13 -3.34 -12.40
N GLU A 61 -7.72 -4.41 -11.86
CA GLU A 61 -7.80 -4.63 -10.41
C GLU A 61 -6.43 -4.85 -9.77
N LEU A 62 -5.51 -5.58 -10.42
CA LEU A 62 -4.16 -5.78 -9.91
C LEU A 62 -3.36 -4.46 -9.86
N ARG A 63 -3.51 -3.60 -10.88
CA ARG A 63 -2.91 -2.26 -10.89
C ARG A 63 -3.49 -1.39 -9.79
N ARG A 64 -4.82 -1.43 -9.60
CA ARG A 64 -5.49 -0.72 -8.49
C ARG A 64 -4.96 -1.19 -7.14
N LEU A 65 -4.90 -2.50 -6.92
CA LEU A 65 -4.36 -3.08 -5.69
C LEU A 65 -2.90 -2.67 -5.44
N THR A 66 -2.09 -2.61 -6.50
CA THR A 66 -0.70 -2.12 -6.40
C THR A 66 -0.65 -0.67 -5.89
N THR A 67 -1.50 0.20 -6.41
CA THR A 67 -1.63 1.58 -5.93
C THR A 67 -2.11 1.64 -4.48
N ASP A 68 -3.16 0.89 -4.15
CA ASP A 68 -3.74 0.84 -2.80
C ASP A 68 -2.71 0.41 -1.74
N LEU A 69 -1.86 -0.58 -2.07
CA LEU A 69 -0.76 -1.01 -1.19
C LEU A 69 0.29 0.09 -1.00
N ASN A 70 0.69 0.76 -2.08
CA ASN A 70 1.67 1.85 -1.99
C ASN A 70 1.16 3.01 -1.11
N ASP A 71 -0.09 3.41 -1.31
CA ASP A 71 -0.73 4.50 -0.56
C ASP A 71 -0.93 4.11 0.91
N PHE A 72 -1.33 2.87 1.18
CA PHE A 72 -1.46 2.36 2.55
C PHE A 72 -0.11 2.34 3.27
N GLY A 73 0.95 1.82 2.64
CA GLY A 73 2.29 1.82 3.21
C GLY A 73 2.85 3.23 3.45
N ALA A 74 2.55 4.18 2.56
CA ALA A 74 2.87 5.59 2.76
C ALA A 74 2.13 6.19 3.96
N THR A 75 0.85 5.86 4.12
CA THR A 75 0.01 6.31 5.25
C THR A 75 0.57 5.81 6.59
N LEU A 76 0.99 4.54 6.68
CA LEU A 76 1.63 3.99 7.88
C LEU A 76 2.91 4.75 8.25
N THR A 77 3.74 5.05 7.25
CA THR A 77 4.97 5.84 7.47
C THR A 77 4.65 7.28 7.89
N ALA A 78 3.61 7.89 7.31
CA ALA A 78 3.17 9.23 7.68
C ALA A 78 2.64 9.29 9.11
N ALA A 79 1.84 8.30 9.52
CA ALA A 79 1.34 8.16 10.88
C ALA A 79 2.48 8.02 11.89
N ALA A 80 3.47 7.17 11.61
CA ALA A 80 4.65 6.99 12.45
C ALA A 80 5.43 8.30 12.65
N ARG A 81 5.56 9.11 11.59
CA ARG A 81 6.17 10.45 11.67
C ARG A 81 5.34 11.41 12.50
N GLN A 82 4.03 11.44 12.31
CA GLN A 82 3.12 12.32 13.05
C GLN A 82 3.19 12.04 14.55
N ILE A 83 3.18 10.77 14.94
CA ILE A 83 3.31 10.35 16.35
C ILE A 83 4.63 10.85 16.92
N THR A 84 5.75 10.60 16.23
CA THR A 84 7.08 11.05 16.67
C THR A 84 7.16 12.57 16.86
N VAL A 85 6.51 13.35 15.99
CA VAL A 85 6.47 14.82 16.10
C VAL A 85 5.64 15.26 17.30
N THR A 86 4.46 14.67 17.48
CA THR A 86 3.57 14.97 18.61
C THR A 86 4.24 14.65 19.94
N ASP A 87 4.90 13.49 20.05
CA ASP A 87 5.59 13.07 21.28
C ASP A 87 6.74 14.03 21.63
N ARG A 88 7.51 14.48 20.62
CA ARG A 88 8.58 15.47 20.83
C ARG A 88 8.02 16.81 21.29
N ALA A 89 6.97 17.32 20.66
CA ALA A 89 6.34 18.57 21.04
C ALA A 89 5.82 18.51 22.50
N GLY A 90 5.11 17.44 22.86
CA GLY A 90 4.64 17.26 24.24
C GLY A 90 5.78 17.15 25.26
N ALA A 91 6.86 16.44 24.91
CA ALA A 91 8.04 16.34 25.77
C ALA A 91 8.81 17.67 25.91
N ASP A 92 8.83 18.50 24.85
CA ASP A 92 9.42 19.82 24.87
C ASP A 92 8.60 20.78 25.74
N ASP A 93 7.27 20.76 25.64
CA ASP A 93 6.37 21.55 26.47
C ASP A 93 6.54 21.20 27.97
N LEU A 94 6.59 19.92 28.32
CA LEU A 94 6.81 19.47 29.69
C LEU A 94 8.16 19.91 30.26
N ARG A 95 9.20 20.05 29.42
CA ARG A 95 10.52 20.54 29.84
C ARG A 95 10.54 22.04 30.08
N GLN A 96 9.58 22.79 29.53
CA GLN A 96 9.48 24.25 29.68
C GLN A 96 8.58 24.69 30.84
N VAL A 97 7.79 23.78 31.44
CA VAL A 97 6.99 24.09 32.64
C VAL A 97 7.93 24.21 33.86
N PRO A 98 7.98 25.38 34.54
CA PRO A 98 8.76 25.54 35.77
C PRO A 98 8.23 24.60 36.85
N ARG A 99 9.14 23.94 37.58
CA ARG A 99 8.78 23.16 38.79
C ARG A 99 8.36 24.06 39.94
#